data_AF-A0AA37VIA7-F1
#
_entry.id   AF-A0AA37VIA7-F1
#
_cell.length_a   1.000
_cell.length_b   1.000
_cell.length_c   1.000
_cell.angle_alpha   90.00
_cell.angle_beta   90.00
_cell.angle_gamma   90.00
#
_symmetry.space_group_name_H-M   'P 1'
#
loop_
_entity.id
_entity.type
_entity.pdbx_description
1 polymer ?
#
loop_
_entity_poly.entity_id
_entity_poly.type
_entity_poly.pdbx_seq_one_letter_code
_entity_poly.pdbx_strand_id
1 'polypeptide(L)'
;MDIATMVAINNLNMMTMMQAMQQRQNVITILSNGKEKRIMEGSMLDQYMGKSCTVSLFNEVGAIKGTLMEADSQWIKVDAGKKGIQLINRNMVRNISFDNK
;
A
#
# COMPACT_ATOMS: atom_id res chain seq x y z
N MET A 1 36.27 18.03 -14.22
CA MET A 1 34.98 17.31 -14.24
C MET A 1 34.22 17.83 -15.45
N ASP A 2 33.83 16.96 -16.37
CA ASP A 2 33.22 17.37 -17.64
C ASP A 2 31.73 17.73 -17.45
N ILE A 3 31.20 18.63 -18.29
CA ILE A 3 29.82 19.14 -18.21
C ILE A 3 28.82 17.99 -18.35
N ALA A 4 29.13 17.01 -19.20
CA ALA A 4 28.34 15.79 -19.35
C ALA A 4 28.25 14.98 -18.06
N THR A 5 29.33 14.93 -17.26
CA THR A 5 29.36 14.21 -15.98
C THR A 5 28.49 14.91 -14.92
N MET A 6 28.49 16.25 -14.90
CA MET A 6 27.63 17.02 -13.98
C MET A 6 26.14 16.88 -14.31
N VAL A 7 25.78 16.89 -15.59
CA VAL A 7 24.39 16.68 -16.03
C VAL A 7 23.93 15.26 -15.72
N ALA A 8 24.78 14.25 -15.93
CA ALA A 8 24.48 12.87 -15.59
C ALA A 8 24.24 12.67 -14.08
N ILE A 9 25.08 13.28 -13.23
CA ILE A 9 24.90 13.23 -11.76
C ILE A 9 23.61 13.93 -11.34
N ASN A 10 23.28 15.08 -11.92
CA ASN A 10 22.06 15.80 -11.58
C ASN A 10 20.80 15.00 -11.98
N ASN A 11 20.84 14.35 -13.14
CA ASN A 11 19.74 13.50 -13.62
C ASN A 11 19.60 12.23 -12.76
N LEU A 12 20.71 11.62 -12.34
CA LEU A 12 20.71 10.48 -11.40
C LEU A 12 20.13 10.88 -10.05
N ASN A 13 20.48 12.06 -9.53
CA ASN A 13 19.96 12.56 -8.26
C ASN A 13 18.45 12.82 -8.33
N MET A 14 17.95 13.38 -9.43
CA MET A 14 16.50 13.56 -9.64
C MET A 14 15.76 12.22 -9.77
N MET A 15 16.31 11.26 -10.50
CA MET A 15 15.72 9.92 -10.63
C MET A 15 15.69 9.18 -9.28
N THR A 16 16.77 9.28 -8.51
CA THR A 16 16.86 8.69 -7.16
C THR A 16 15.88 9.36 -6.20
N MET A 17 15.71 10.69 -6.29
CA MET A 17 14.73 11.42 -5.50
C MET A 17 13.29 11.05 -5.87
N MET A 18 13.00 10.85 -7.17
CA MET A 18 11.69 10.36 -7.64
C MET A 18 11.40 8.95 -7.13
N GLN A 19 12.38 8.04 -7.19
CA GLN A 19 12.24 6.68 -6.65
C GLN A 19 12.02 6.69 -5.13
N ALA A 20 12.77 7.52 -4.40
CA ALA A 20 12.59 7.67 -2.95
C ALA A 20 11.24 8.32 -2.59
N MET A 21 10.70 9.22 -3.42
CA MET A 21 9.35 9.77 -3.24
C MET A 21 8.26 8.76 -3.59
N GLN A 22 8.44 7.92 -4.61
CA GLN A 22 7.52 6.83 -4.92
C GLN A 22 7.48 5.78 -3.81
N GLN A 23 8.63 5.40 -3.23
CA GLN A 23 8.68 4.48 -2.09
C GLN A 23 7.96 5.04 -0.85
N ARG A 24 7.96 6.37 -0.65
CA ARG A 24 7.21 7.04 0.41
C ARG A 24 5.70 7.15 0.15
N GLN A 25 5.20 6.82 -1.03
CA GLN A 25 3.75 6.86 -1.32
C GLN A 25 3.03 5.54 -0.98
N ASN A 26 3.75 4.44 -0.73
CA ASN A 26 3.16 3.14 -0.40
C ASN A 26 2.86 2.99 1.10
N VAL A 27 2.36 4.07 1.68
CA VAL A 27 2.03 4.18 3.10
C VAL A 27 0.62 3.68 3.31
N ILE A 28 0.48 2.45 3.79
CA ILE A 28 -0.81 1.95 4.25
C ILE A 28 -0.94 2.24 5.74
N THR A 29 -1.91 3.08 6.09
CA THR A 29 -2.33 3.26 7.47
C THR A 29 -3.25 2.12 7.86
N ILE A 30 -2.91 1.42 8.95
CA ILE A 30 -3.76 0.36 9.49
C ILE A 30 -4.57 0.89 10.66
N LEU A 31 -5.90 0.77 10.57
CA LEU A 31 -6.81 1.09 11.66
C LEU A 31 -7.20 -0.22 12.34
N SER A 32 -6.81 -0.39 13.61
CA SER A 32 -7.21 -1.53 14.44
C SER A 32 -7.73 -1.00 15.77
N ASN A 33 -8.98 -1.33 16.11
CA ASN A 33 -9.66 -0.91 17.36
C ASN A 33 -9.65 0.62 17.60
N GLY A 34 -9.79 1.42 16.54
CA GLY A 34 -9.81 2.88 16.64
C GLY A 34 -8.44 3.52 16.94
N LYS A 35 -7.37 2.73 17.02
CA LYS A 35 -5.99 3.23 17.12
C LYS A 35 -5.33 3.15 15.74
N GLU A 36 -4.86 4.29 15.25
CA GLU A 36 -4.02 4.36 14.05
C GLU A 36 -2.68 3.67 14.32
N LYS A 37 -2.46 2.51 13.74
CA LYS A 37 -1.13 1.93 13.62
C LYS A 37 -0.52 2.40 12.31
N ARG A 38 0.60 3.14 12.46
CA ARG A 38 1.35 3.81 11.40
C ARG A 38 1.79 2.87 10.28
N ILE A 39 1.83 3.46 9.08
CA ILE A 39 2.66 3.16 7.90
C ILE A 39 3.36 1.79 7.96
N MET A 40 2.73 0.78 7.36
CA MET A 40 3.30 -0.56 7.35
C MET A 40 3.91 -0.90 5.99
N GLU A 41 5.18 -1.28 5.99
CA GLU A 41 5.79 -2.10 4.93
C GLU A 41 5.06 -3.45 4.84
N GLY A 42 5.10 -4.11 3.67
CA GLY A 42 4.31 -5.32 3.38
C GLY A 42 4.39 -6.42 4.45
N SER A 43 5.56 -6.60 5.06
CA SER A 43 5.85 -7.61 6.09
C SER A 43 4.96 -7.54 7.34
N MET A 44 4.37 -6.40 7.65
CA MET A 44 3.49 -6.29 8.83
C MET A 44 2.02 -6.58 8.51
N LEU A 45 1.64 -6.75 7.23
CA LEU A 45 0.29 -7.18 6.85
C LEU A 45 0.08 -8.68 7.11
N ASP A 46 1.15 -9.46 7.14
CA ASP A 46 1.12 -10.91 7.39
C ASP A 46 0.40 -11.27 8.70
N GLN A 47 0.52 -10.44 9.75
CA GLN A 47 -0.16 -10.64 11.03
C GLN A 47 -1.69 -10.46 10.97
N TYR A 48 -2.21 -9.89 9.88
CA TYR A 48 -3.63 -9.68 9.63
C TYR A 48 -4.19 -10.61 8.55
N MET A 49 -3.41 -11.57 8.07
CA MET A 49 -3.88 -12.60 7.14
C MET A 49 -5.04 -13.38 7.75
N GLY A 50 -6.07 -13.65 6.94
CA GLY A 50 -7.31 -14.29 7.36
C GLY A 50 -8.26 -13.41 8.17
N LYS A 51 -7.91 -12.16 8.47
CA LYS A 51 -8.80 -11.23 9.18
C LYS A 51 -9.72 -10.47 8.23
N SER A 52 -10.93 -10.17 8.72
CA SER A 52 -11.86 -9.28 8.04
C SER A 52 -11.30 -7.86 7.99
N CYS A 53 -11.27 -7.28 6.79
CA CYS A 53 -10.69 -5.99 6.50
C CYS A 53 -11.59 -5.15 5.59
N THR A 54 -11.39 -3.84 5.65
CA THR A 54 -11.95 -2.85 4.74
C THR A 54 -10.80 -2.07 4.12
N VAL A 55 -10.59 -2.25 2.82
CA VAL A 55 -9.57 -1.56 2.03
C VAL A 55 -10.20 -0.33 1.38
N SER A 56 -9.79 0.86 1.80
CA SER A 56 -10.27 2.12 1.22
C SER A 56 -9.35 2.57 0.10
N LEU A 57 -9.90 2.95 -1.06
CA LEU A 57 -9.12 3.41 -2.20
C LEU A 57 -9.04 4.95 -2.27
N PHE A 58 -7.99 5.49 -2.90
CA PHE A 58 -7.79 6.94 -3.06
C PHE A 58 -8.73 7.59 -4.08
N ASN A 59 -9.23 6.85 -5.05
CA ASN A 59 -9.93 7.38 -6.21
C ASN A 59 -11.45 7.51 -6.03
N GLU A 60 -11.95 7.62 -4.80
CA GLU A 60 -13.39 7.74 -4.48
C GLU A 60 -14.28 6.56 -4.97
N VAL A 61 -13.71 5.50 -5.57
CA VAL A 61 -14.41 4.31 -6.09
C VAL A 61 -15.03 3.45 -4.98
N GLY A 62 -14.77 3.77 -3.72
CA GLY A 62 -15.36 3.14 -2.54
C GLY A 62 -14.38 2.26 -1.78
N ALA A 63 -14.92 1.48 -0.84
CA ALA A 63 -14.14 0.58 -0.01
C ALA A 63 -14.46 -0.88 -0.33
N ILE A 64 -13.43 -1.72 -0.40
CA ILE A 64 -13.54 -3.15 -0.61
C ILE A 64 -13.53 -3.82 0.76
N LYS A 65 -14.62 -4.51 1.11
CA LYS A 65 -14.74 -5.26 2.35
C LYS A 65 -14.59 -6.75 2.08
N GLY A 66 -13.81 -7.43 2.91
CA GLY A 66 -13.58 -8.86 2.76
C GLY A 66 -12.46 -9.38 3.66
N THR A 67 -12.05 -10.61 3.45
CA THR A 67 -10.97 -11.24 4.23
C THR A 67 -9.63 -11.01 3.54
N LEU A 68 -8.64 -10.50 4.27
CA LEU A 68 -7.28 -10.37 3.73
C LEU A 68 -6.68 -11.76 3.50
N MET A 69 -6.33 -12.09 2.27
CA MET A 69 -5.74 -13.39 1.93
C MET A 69 -4.23 -13.32 1.79
N GLU A 70 -3.74 -12.26 1.14
CA GLU A 70 -2.33 -12.09 0.80
C GLU A 70 -2.04 -10.61 0.58
N ALA A 71 -0.83 -10.15 0.92
CA ALA A 71 -0.38 -8.80 0.61
C ALA A 71 1.12 -8.84 0.27
N ASP A 72 1.45 -8.39 -0.93
CA ASP A 72 2.83 -8.28 -1.39
C ASP A 72 3.25 -6.80 -1.53
N SER A 73 4.36 -6.55 -2.22
CA SER A 73 4.91 -5.20 -2.42
C SER A 73 4.04 -4.31 -3.32
N GLN A 74 3.24 -4.89 -4.21
CA GLN A 74 2.46 -4.19 -5.24
C GLN A 74 0.96 -4.49 -5.21
N TRP A 75 0.55 -5.62 -4.64
CA TRP A 75 -0.81 -6.12 -4.68
C TRP A 75 -1.30 -6.55 -3.30
N ILE A 76 -2.60 -6.37 -3.10
CA ILE A 76 -3.33 -6.84 -1.92
C ILE A 76 -4.49 -7.68 -2.42
N LYS A 77 -4.58 -8.92 -1.93
CA LYS A 77 -5.60 -9.88 -2.28
C LYS A 77 -6.63 -9.98 -1.15
N VAL A 78 -7.88 -9.69 -1.48
CA VAL A 78 -9.01 -9.70 -0.54
C VAL A 78 -10.09 -10.62 -1.08
N ASP A 79 -10.56 -11.57 -0.27
CA ASP A 79 -11.78 -12.31 -0.56
C ASP A 79 -13.00 -11.49 -0.16
N ALA A 80 -13.70 -10.93 -1.15
CA ALA A 80 -14.91 -10.12 -0.94
C ALA A 80 -16.19 -10.98 -0.88
N GLY A 81 -16.07 -12.29 -0.60
CA GLY A 81 -17.17 -13.23 -0.45
C GLY A 81 -17.96 -13.37 -1.74
N LYS A 82 -19.16 -12.79 -1.79
CA LYS A 82 -20.05 -12.88 -2.99
C LYS A 82 -19.45 -12.26 -4.25
N LYS A 83 -18.52 -11.30 -4.11
CA LYS A 83 -17.82 -10.68 -5.24
C LYS A 83 -16.56 -11.45 -5.66
N GLY A 84 -16.25 -12.56 -4.98
CA GLY A 84 -15.05 -13.35 -5.19
C GLY A 84 -13.77 -12.63 -4.73
N ILE A 85 -12.65 -13.16 -5.18
CA ILE A 85 -11.32 -12.64 -4.87
C ILE A 85 -11.07 -11.36 -5.67
N GLN A 86 -10.72 -10.29 -4.98
CA GLN A 86 -10.30 -9.02 -5.57
C GLN A 86 -8.81 -8.79 -5.36
N LEU A 87 -8.11 -8.45 -6.45
CA LEU A 87 -6.71 -8.07 -6.44
C LEU A 87 -6.62 -6.55 -6.58
N ILE A 88 -6.02 -5.90 -5.59
CA ILE A 88 -6.03 -4.45 -5.42
C ILE A 88 -4.60 -3.95 -5.53
N ASN A 89 -4.35 -2.97 -6.40
CA ASN A 89 -3.03 -2.36 -6.50
C ASN A 89 -2.74 -1.54 -5.24
N ARG A 90 -1.61 -1.80 -4.59
CA ARG A 90 -1.17 -1.15 -3.33
C ARG A 90 -1.10 0.36 -3.46
N ASN A 91 -0.74 0.88 -4.64
CA ASN A 91 -0.65 2.33 -4.90
C ASN A 91 -2.03 3.01 -4.90
N MET A 92 -3.11 2.24 -5.06
CA MET A 92 -4.48 2.75 -5.00
C MET A 92 -5.06 2.72 -3.59
N VAL A 93 -4.41 2.04 -2.65
CA VAL A 93 -4.89 1.84 -1.28
C VAL A 93 -4.56 3.04 -0.41
N ARG A 94 -5.59 3.68 0.13
CA ARG A 94 -5.48 4.78 1.09
C ARG A 94 -5.25 4.29 2.52
N ASN A 95 -6.03 3.30 2.94
CA ASN A 95 -5.90 2.68 4.25
C ASN A 95 -6.52 1.29 4.24
N ILE A 96 -6.19 0.50 5.26
CA ILE A 96 -6.83 -0.79 5.53
C ILE A 96 -7.27 -0.81 6.99
N SER A 97 -8.56 -1.03 7.23
CA SER A 97 -9.12 -1.19 8.57
C SER A 97 -9.40 -2.65 8.85
N PHE A 98 -9.00 -3.17 10.00
CA PHE A 98 -9.31 -4.54 10.43
C PHE A 98 -10.28 -4.52 11.60
N ASP A 99 -11.37 -5.27 11.48
CA ASP A 99 -12.28 -5.53 12.59
C ASP A 99 -11.68 -6.65 13.44
N ASN A 100 -11.18 -6.30 14.62
CA ASN A 100 -10.81 -7.27 15.64
C ASN A 100 -12.08 -7.51 16.49
N LYS A 101 -12.87 -8.52 16.11
CA LYS A 101 -13.80 -9.13 17.06
C LYS A 101 -13.05 -10.02 18.04
#